data_AF-A0A7S2FM42-F1
#
_entry.id   AF-A0A7S2FM42-F1
#
_cell.length_a   1.000
_cell.length_b   1.000
_cell.length_c   1.000
_cell.angle_alpha   90.00
_cell.angle_beta   90.00
_cell.angle_gamma   90.00
#
_symmetry.space_group_name_H-M   'P 1'
#
loop_
_entity.id
_entity.type
_entity.pdbx_description
1 polymer ?
#
loop_
_entity_poly.entity_id
_entity_poly.type
_entity_poly.pdbx_seq_one_letter_code
_entity_poly.pdbx_strand_id
1 'polypeptide(L)'
;MATTLLHGLKLEQVLFIDKDTRQLKSRDSDGKVVYAKPVSEGAHVLIADDFTNSGSTLFNAADTMRKHAQGSAIHVSAYVTHFVAQYEQGKVKFFVDKLFERDSPIGAFYCSDSLPDVTSWLVD
;
A
#
# COMPACT_ATOMS: atom_id res chain seq x y z
N MET A 1 6.93 -34.42 -5.36
CA MET A 1 7.14 -33.24 -6.22
C MET A 1 5.90 -32.37 -6.12
N ALA A 2 5.89 -31.08 -5.79
CA ALA A 2 6.86 -30.18 -5.17
C ALA A 2 6.01 -29.21 -4.32
N THR A 3 6.24 -29.18 -3.00
CA THR A 3 5.65 -28.18 -2.10
C THR A 3 6.67 -27.06 -1.94
N THR A 4 6.64 -26.07 -2.81
CA THR A 4 7.48 -24.88 -2.63
C THR A 4 6.78 -23.95 -1.65
N LEU A 5 7.08 -24.14 -0.36
CA LEU A 5 6.89 -23.12 0.67
C LEU A 5 7.63 -21.85 0.23
N LEU A 6 6.92 -20.72 0.13
CA LEU A 6 7.50 -19.38 0.17
C LEU A 6 8.23 -19.21 1.51
N HIS A 7 9.46 -19.72 1.60
CA HIS A 7 10.34 -19.52 2.74
C HIS A 7 10.79 -18.05 2.75
N GLY A 8 10.44 -17.30 3.81
CA GLY A 8 11.24 -16.14 4.21
C GLY A 8 10.50 -14.87 4.62
N LEU A 9 9.22 -14.69 4.28
CA LEU A 9 8.48 -13.47 4.69
C LEU A 9 7.72 -13.72 5.98
N LYS A 10 8.23 -13.16 7.08
CA LYS A 10 7.54 -13.16 8.37
C LYS A 10 6.63 -11.94 8.45
N LEU A 11 5.33 -12.16 8.56
CA LEU A 11 4.39 -11.08 8.88
C LEU A 11 4.68 -10.59 10.31
N GLU A 12 5.19 -9.36 10.43
CA GLU A 12 5.51 -8.77 11.73
C GLU A 12 4.30 -8.17 12.43
N GLN A 13 3.47 -7.45 11.66
CA GLN A 13 2.31 -6.72 12.20
C GLN A 13 1.25 -6.45 11.13
N VAL A 14 0.00 -6.37 11.58
CA VAL A 14 -1.12 -5.83 10.80
C VAL A 14 -1.47 -4.47 11.38
N LEU A 15 -1.42 -3.45 10.53
CA LEU A 15 -1.70 -2.07 10.89
C LEU A 15 -2.98 -1.59 10.24
N PHE A 16 -3.73 -0.77 10.97
CA PHE A 16 -4.91 -0.07 10.50
C PHE A 16 -4.62 1.43 10.60
N ILE A 17 -4.95 2.15 9.53
CA ILE A 17 -4.90 3.62 9.54
C ILE A 17 -6.29 4.11 9.92
N ASP A 18 -6.36 4.82 11.04
CA ASP A 18 -7.56 5.54 11.45
C ASP A 18 -7.75 6.75 10.52
N LYS A 19 -8.87 6.79 9.78
CA LYS A 19 -9.08 7.78 8.72
C LYS A 19 -9.26 9.20 9.27
N ASP A 20 -9.75 9.34 10.50
CA ASP A 20 -10.02 10.64 11.13
C ASP A 20 -8.76 11.22 11.76
N THR A 21 -8.00 10.38 12.46
CA THR A 21 -6.81 10.81 13.22
C THR A 21 -5.50 10.61 12.48
N ARG A 22 -5.51 9.85 11.36
CA ARG A 22 -4.33 9.41 10.61
C ARG A 22 -3.30 8.67 11.47
N GLN A 23 -3.75 8.07 12.58
CA GLN A 23 -2.89 7.29 13.46
C GLN A 23 -2.83 5.85 13.00
N LEU A 24 -1.62 5.27 13.04
CA LEU A 24 -1.40 3.84 12.85
C LEU A 24 -1.73 3.10 14.15
N LYS A 25 -2.66 2.14 14.03
CA LYS A 25 -3.12 1.31 15.13
C LYS A 25 -2.88 -0.15 14.79
N SER A 26 -2.70 -0.98 15.80
CA SER A 26 -2.67 -2.43 15.68
C SER A 26 -3.70 -3.04 16.62
N ARG A 27 -3.95 -4.34 16.49
CA ARG A 27 -4.70 -5.10 17.50
C ARG A 27 -3.73 -6.03 18.21
N ASP A 28 -3.81 -6.06 19.54
CA ASP A 28 -3.08 -7.05 20.33
C ASP A 28 -3.72 -8.44 20.26
N SER A 29 -3.16 -9.41 20.97
CA SER A 29 -3.65 -10.79 21.02
C SER A 29 -5.08 -10.92 21.52
N ASP A 30 -5.55 -9.94 22.31
CA ASP A 30 -6.90 -9.91 22.87
C ASP A 30 -7.86 -9.09 21.98
N GLY A 31 -7.39 -8.64 20.82
CA GLY A 31 -8.16 -7.86 19.85
C GLY A 31 -8.33 -6.38 20.22
N LYS A 32 -7.68 -5.91 21.29
CA LYS A 32 -7.76 -4.51 21.71
C LYS A 32 -6.93 -3.64 20.79
N VAL A 33 -7.48 -2.48 20.44
CA VAL A 33 -6.81 -1.49 19.60
C VAL A 33 -5.72 -0.79 20.41
N VAL A 34 -4.49 -0.88 19.94
CA VAL A 34 -3.30 -0.25 20.54
C VAL A 34 -2.54 0.54 19.48
N TYR A 35 -1.62 1.41 19.90
CA TYR A 35 -0.75 2.12 18.97
C TYR A 35 0.18 1.17 18.22
N ALA A 36 0.49 1.50 16.97
CA ALA A 36 1.44 0.73 16.16
C ALA A 36 2.83 0.70 16.80
N LYS A 37 3.48 -0.46 16.76
CA LYS A 37 4.88 -0.60 17.16
C LYS A 37 5.78 0.05 16.09
N PRO A 38 7.01 0.47 16.45
CA PRO A 38 7.99 0.89 15.46
C PRO A 38 8.17 -0.15 14.36
N VAL A 39 8.43 0.30 13.14
CA VAL A 39 8.73 -0.58 12.01
C VAL A 39 10.24 -0.83 11.96
N SER A 40 10.62 -2.09 11.75
CA SER A 40 12.02 -2.51 11.61
C SER A 40 12.69 -1.85 10.40
N GLU A 41 13.98 -1.55 10.51
CA GLU A 41 14.79 -1.12 9.35
C GLU A 41 14.82 -2.24 8.29
N GLY A 42 14.70 -1.86 7.02
CA GLY A 42 14.61 -2.78 5.88
C GLY A 42 13.24 -3.44 5.72
N ALA A 43 12.25 -3.13 6.55
CA ALA A 43 10.93 -3.74 6.46
C ALA A 43 10.23 -3.42 5.13
N HIS A 44 9.48 -4.40 4.62
CA HIS A 44 8.57 -4.22 3.51
C HIS A 44 7.14 -4.06 4.02
N VAL A 45 6.55 -2.89 3.79
CA VAL A 45 5.17 -2.57 4.10
C VAL A 45 4.31 -2.72 2.85
N LEU A 46 3.25 -3.53 2.95
CA LEU A 46 2.21 -3.63 1.94
C LEU A 46 0.95 -2.90 2.41
N ILE A 47 0.55 -1.87 1.66
CA ILE A 47 -0.73 -1.20 1.82
C ILE A 47 -1.75 -1.97 0.98
N ALA A 48 -2.79 -2.50 1.60
CA ALA A 48 -3.85 -3.23 0.91
C ALA A 48 -5.18 -2.48 1.03
N ASP A 49 -5.88 -2.32 -0.09
CA ASP A 49 -7.24 -1.78 -0.14
C ASP A 49 -8.08 -2.60 -1.14
N ASP A 50 -9.40 -2.58 -1.02
CA ASP A 50 -10.28 -3.31 -1.94
C ASP A 50 -10.35 -2.62 -3.31
N PHE A 51 -10.45 -1.29 -3.34
CA PHE A 51 -10.42 -0.50 -4.56
C PHE A 51 -9.72 0.86 -4.37
N THR A 52 -9.35 1.49 -5.50
CA THR A 52 -8.99 2.90 -5.48
C THR A 52 -9.45 3.63 -6.73
N ASN A 53 -9.84 4.90 -6.55
CA ASN A 53 -10.12 5.83 -7.65
C ASN A 53 -8.83 6.55 -8.05
N SER A 54 -8.35 7.48 -7.24
CA SER A 54 -7.19 8.32 -7.56
C SER A 54 -5.87 7.86 -6.91
N GLY A 55 -5.90 6.82 -6.07
CA GLY A 55 -4.76 6.43 -5.24
C GLY A 55 -4.47 7.36 -4.05
N SER A 56 -5.20 8.46 -3.86
CA SER A 56 -4.88 9.47 -2.83
C SER A 56 -4.78 8.87 -1.43
N THR A 57 -5.67 7.96 -1.07
CA THR A 57 -5.64 7.25 0.22
C THR A 57 -4.38 6.38 0.35
N LEU A 58 -3.96 5.71 -0.72
CA LEU A 58 -2.76 4.86 -0.74
C LEU A 58 -1.50 5.71 -0.54
N PHE A 59 -1.36 6.81 -1.27
CA PHE A 59 -0.22 7.71 -1.12
C PHE A 59 -0.17 8.34 0.28
N ASN A 60 -1.31 8.79 0.81
CA ASN A 60 -1.39 9.31 2.17
C ASN A 60 -1.04 8.26 3.24
N ALA A 61 -1.41 7.00 3.00
CA ALA A 61 -1.05 5.88 3.86
C ALA A 61 0.47 5.62 3.81
N ALA A 62 1.07 5.64 2.62
CA ALA A 62 2.51 5.50 2.45
C ALA A 62 3.29 6.64 3.14
N ASP A 63 2.83 7.89 3.03
CA ASP A 63 3.41 9.03 3.75
C ASP A 63 3.32 8.87 5.26
N THR A 64 2.15 8.44 5.76
CA THR A 64 1.96 8.14 7.19
C THR A 64 2.93 7.07 7.64
N MET A 65 3.12 6.03 6.83
CA MET A 65 4.02 4.94 7.15
C MET A 65 5.49 5.39 7.20
N ARG A 66 5.94 6.18 6.23
CA ARG A 66 7.31 6.73 6.20
C ARG A 66 7.60 7.63 7.39
N LYS A 67 6.62 8.44 7.81
CA LYS A 67 6.75 9.27 9.04
C LYS A 67 6.88 8.41 10.29
N HIS A 68 6.09 7.34 10.40
CA HIS A 68 6.14 6.42 11.53
C HIS A 68 7.41 5.56 11.56
N ALA A 69 8.05 5.32 10.42
CA ALA A 69 9.35 4.66 10.37
C ALA A 69 10.50 5.53 10.91
N GLN A 70 10.27 6.82 11.20
CA GLN A 70 11.21 7.73 11.87
C GLN A 70 12.62 7.76 11.24
N GLY A 71 12.70 7.65 9.92
CA GLY A 71 13.96 7.66 9.16
C GLY A 71 14.56 6.28 8.89
N SER A 72 13.98 5.20 9.43
CA SER A 72 14.33 3.84 9.03
C SER A 72 14.04 3.63 7.55
N ALA A 73 14.99 3.04 6.82
CA ALA A 73 14.78 2.68 5.43
C ALA A 73 13.70 1.59 5.34
N ILE A 74 12.56 1.89 4.70
CA ILE A 74 11.49 0.93 4.47
C ILE A 74 11.14 0.86 2.99
N HIS A 75 10.67 -0.30 2.55
CA HIS A 75 10.06 -0.48 1.24
C HIS A 75 8.55 -0.42 1.40
N VAL A 76 7.86 0.43 0.62
CA VAL A 76 6.40 0.53 0.66
C VAL A 76 5.84 0.17 -0.70
N SER A 77 4.97 -0.82 -0.75
CA SER A 77 4.17 -1.14 -1.93
C SER A 77 2.69 -1.03 -1.63
N ALA A 78 1.88 -0.86 -2.66
CA ALA A 78 0.43 -0.90 -2.55
C ALA A 78 -0.15 -2.01 -3.44
N TYR A 79 -1.17 -2.69 -2.94
CA TYR A 79 -2.00 -3.62 -3.68
C TYR A 79 -3.47 -3.20 -3.58
N VAL A 80 -4.18 -3.18 -4.70
CA VAL A 80 -5.63 -3.05 -4.73
C VAL A 80 -6.26 -4.12 -5.59
N THR A 81 -7.45 -4.60 -5.20
CA THR A 81 -8.17 -5.53 -6.07
C THR A 81 -8.69 -4.80 -7.29
N HIS A 82 -9.36 -3.66 -7.11
CA HIS A 82 -9.97 -2.89 -8.20
C HIS A 82 -9.32 -1.52 -8.37
N PHE A 83 -8.54 -1.32 -9.44
CA PHE A 83 -8.10 0.01 -9.83
C PHE A 83 -9.17 0.67 -10.71
N VAL A 84 -10.04 1.45 -10.09
CA VAL A 84 -11.25 1.99 -10.73
C VAL A 84 -10.93 3.21 -11.58
N ALA A 85 -10.05 4.10 -11.11
CA ALA A 85 -9.68 5.34 -11.80
C ALA A 85 -10.87 6.18 -12.30
N GLN A 86 -12.06 6.01 -11.69
CA GLN A 86 -13.33 6.55 -12.18
C GLN A 86 -13.60 6.28 -13.67
N TYR A 87 -12.99 5.25 -14.25
CA TYR A 87 -13.00 4.97 -15.70
C TYR A 87 -12.49 6.13 -16.56
N GLU A 88 -11.60 6.95 -16.01
CA GLU A 88 -10.99 8.09 -16.70
C GLU A 88 -9.50 7.84 -16.92
N GLN A 89 -9.06 7.78 -18.19
CA GLN A 89 -7.64 7.59 -18.53
C GLN A 89 -6.74 8.68 -17.93
N GLY A 90 -7.24 9.92 -17.79
CA GLY A 90 -6.53 11.00 -17.12
C GLY A 90 -6.23 10.72 -15.64
N LYS A 91 -7.09 9.98 -14.94
CA LYS A 91 -6.85 9.56 -13.55
C LYS A 91 -5.82 8.44 -13.46
N VAL A 92 -5.81 7.52 -14.42
CA VAL A 92 -4.75 6.52 -14.56
C VAL A 92 -3.42 7.20 -14.78
N LYS A 93 -3.33 8.11 -15.76
CA LYS A 93 -2.12 8.87 -16.02
C LYS A 93 -1.64 9.65 -14.79
N PHE A 94 -2.54 10.38 -14.11
CA PHE A 94 -2.19 11.11 -12.90
C PHE A 94 -1.63 10.18 -11.80
N PHE A 95 -2.23 9.00 -11.62
CA PHE A 95 -1.75 8.01 -10.66
C PHE A 95 -0.35 7.50 -11.01
N VAL A 96 -0.13 7.13 -12.28
CA VAL A 96 1.15 6.63 -12.80
C VAL A 96 2.23 7.70 -12.70
N ASP A 97 1.94 8.94 -13.10
CA ASP A 97 2.87 10.07 -12.97
C ASP A 97 3.34 10.21 -11.52
N LYS A 98 2.40 10.16 -10.56
CA LYS A 98 2.71 10.24 -9.12
C LYS A 98 3.46 9.01 -8.59
N LEU A 99 3.21 7.82 -9.14
CA LEU A 99 3.94 6.60 -8.76
C LEU A 99 5.41 6.68 -9.16
N PHE A 100 5.71 7.30 -10.31
CA PHE A 100 7.08 7.42 -10.85
C PHE A 100 7.76 8.77 -10.56
N GLU A 101 7.13 9.65 -9.78
CA GLU A 101 7.80 10.82 -9.22
C GLU A 101 9.03 10.42 -8.39
N ARG A 102 10.10 11.23 -8.46
CA ARG A 102 11.40 10.95 -7.81
C ARG A 102 11.28 10.58 -6.33
N ASP A 103 10.39 11.25 -5.61
CA ASP A 103 10.21 11.09 -4.16
C ASP A 103 8.88 10.40 -3.84
N SER A 104 8.36 9.56 -4.74
CA SER A 104 7.11 8.86 -4.53
C SER A 104 7.17 8.01 -3.25
N PRO A 105 6.19 8.12 -2.34
CA PRO A 105 6.23 7.36 -1.11
C PRO A 105 5.93 5.88 -1.34
N ILE A 106 5.38 5.50 -2.49
CA ILE A 106 5.10 4.13 -2.93
C ILE A 106 6.16 3.73 -3.96
N GLY A 107 6.87 2.62 -3.72
CA GLY A 107 7.89 2.10 -4.64
C GLY A 107 7.36 1.09 -5.66
N ALA A 108 6.22 0.46 -5.39
CA ALA A 108 5.57 -0.46 -6.31
C ALA A 108 4.05 -0.47 -6.11
N PHE A 109 3.31 -0.56 -7.20
CA PHE A 109 1.86 -0.71 -7.19
C PHE A 109 1.48 -2.00 -7.92
N TYR A 110 0.53 -2.72 -7.34
CA TYR A 110 0.00 -3.95 -7.86
C TYR A 110 -1.53 -3.87 -7.89
N CYS A 111 -2.14 -4.39 -8.94
CA CYS A 111 -3.59 -4.56 -9.00
C CYS A 111 -3.96 -5.82 -9.77
N SER A 112 -5.19 -6.28 -9.60
CA SER A 112 -5.76 -7.30 -10.50
C SER A 112 -6.29 -6.67 -11.78
N ASP A 113 -6.52 -7.49 -12.81
CA ASP A 113 -7.17 -7.16 -14.08
C ASP A 113 -8.71 -7.18 -13.99
N SER A 114 -9.29 -7.12 -12.79
CA SER A 114 -10.75 -7.15 -12.56
C SER A 114 -11.54 -6.04 -13.28
N LEU A 115 -10.86 -4.97 -13.71
CA LEU A 115 -11.39 -3.90 -14.56
C LEU A 115 -10.50 -3.77 -15.81
N PRO A 116 -10.66 -4.68 -16.79
CA PRO A 116 -9.71 -4.88 -17.88
C PRO A 116 -9.48 -3.61 -18.71
N ASP A 117 -10.55 -2.87 -19.01
CA ASP A 117 -10.47 -1.61 -19.76
C ASP A 117 -9.57 -0.59 -19.05
N VAL A 118 -9.74 -0.41 -17.73
CA VAL A 118 -8.95 0.54 -16.95
C VAL A 118 -7.50 0.06 -16.82
N THR A 119 -7.30 -1.23 -16.53
CA THR A 119 -5.95 -1.78 -16.37
C THR A 119 -5.17 -1.85 -17.67
N SER A 120 -5.84 -1.91 -18.82
CA SER A 120 -5.17 -1.85 -20.13
C SER A 120 -4.39 -0.54 -20.32
N TRP A 121 -4.85 0.55 -19.70
CA TRP A 121 -4.18 1.86 -19.74
C TRP A 121 -2.94 1.96 -18.84
N LEU A 122 -2.64 0.93 -18.03
CA LEU A 122 -1.39 0.84 -17.26
C LEU A 122 -0.22 0.28 -18.08
N VAL A 123 -0.51 -0.33 -19.24
CA VAL A 123 0.45 -1.12 -20.04
C VAL A 123 1.08 -0.29 -21.17
N ASP A 124 0.79 1.01 -21.25
CA ASP A 124 1.28 1.91 -22.31
C ASP A 124 2.59 2.64 -21.96
#